data_AF-A0A7J7QV15-F1
#
_entry.id   AF-A0A7J7QV15-F1
#
_cell.length_a   1.000
_cell.length_b   1.000
_cell.length_c   1.000
_cell.angle_alpha   90.00
_cell.angle_beta   90.00
_cell.angle_gamma   90.00
#
_symmetry.space_group_name_H-M   'P 1'
#
loop_
_entity.id
_entity.type
_entity.pdbx_description
1 polymer ?
#
loop_
_entity_poly.entity_id
_entity_poly.type
_entity_poly.pdbx_seq_one_letter_code
_entity_poly.pdbx_strand_id
1 'polypeptide(L)'
;MYFALKSLLQEAQNNLKIFKNGELIYGCKDARSPAVDWRELAHHLKPFFYPSNGLASGPHCARAVIRELVRVITRVLLSGSDKGRASALKLGPGSPGPCVCEASPFSRSLRHQGKSSLEHSGLPKGCLLYQTLQVQMLDLLDIEGLYPLYRRVERYLEEFPEQRKALQIDGPYDEAFYQKLLDLSTEDDGTVAFALTKVQQYRVAMTAKDCSIMIALSPCLQDASSDQRPVVPASRSRFAFSVSVLDLDLKPYESIPHQYRLDGKIVSYYSKAVRAKDAAPVSARLKESEDCTLVLHKV
;
A
#
# COMPACT_ATOMS: atom_id res chain seq x y z
N MET A 1 8.81 7.10 2.30
CA MET A 1 7.52 7.17 3.03
C MET A 1 6.96 8.58 3.16
N TYR A 2 7.69 9.55 3.75
CA TYR A 2 7.18 10.92 3.94
C TYR A 2 6.63 11.58 2.67
N PHE A 3 7.35 11.47 1.55
CA PHE A 3 6.89 12.00 0.27
C PHE A 3 5.60 11.32 -0.19
N ALA A 4 5.56 9.99 -0.19
CA ALA A 4 4.37 9.23 -0.59
C ALA A 4 3.12 9.62 0.21
N LEU A 5 3.22 9.73 1.54
CA LEU A 5 2.10 10.17 2.39
C LEU A 5 1.68 11.61 2.11
N LYS A 6 2.64 12.50 1.81
CA LYS A 6 2.32 13.88 1.40
C LYS A 6 1.62 13.92 0.05
N SER A 7 2.10 13.18 -0.94
CA SER A 7 1.45 13.08 -2.26
C SER A 7 0.05 12.49 -2.15
N LEU A 8 -0.14 11.50 -1.28
CA LEU A 8 -1.46 10.94 -0.98
C LEU A 8 -2.38 11.95 -0.26
N LEU A 9 -1.82 12.84 0.57
CA LEU A 9 -2.55 13.98 1.12
C LEU A 9 -2.78 15.10 0.08
N GLN A 10 -2.08 15.14 -1.05
CA GLN A 10 -2.37 16.10 -2.11
C GLN A 10 -3.46 15.55 -3.03
N GLU A 11 -3.34 14.26 -3.40
CA GLU A 11 -4.22 13.56 -4.32
C GLU A 11 -4.72 12.28 -3.65
N ALA A 12 -5.73 12.42 -2.80
CA ALA A 12 -6.24 11.30 -2.00
C ALA A 12 -6.96 10.25 -2.84
N GLN A 13 -7.68 10.67 -3.90
CA GLN A 13 -8.55 9.81 -4.71
C GLN A 13 -9.40 8.88 -3.81
N ASN A 14 -9.37 7.58 -4.05
CA ASN A 14 -9.96 6.55 -3.19
C ASN A 14 -8.92 5.88 -2.25
N ASN A 15 -7.70 6.39 -2.18
CA ASN A 15 -6.57 5.77 -1.49
C ASN A 15 -6.32 6.32 -0.07
N LEU A 16 -7.00 7.41 0.33
CA LEU A 16 -6.89 7.97 1.68
C LEU A 16 -8.20 8.61 2.16
N LYS A 17 -8.58 8.27 3.40
CA LYS A 17 -9.67 8.90 4.15
C LYS A 17 -9.20 9.19 5.57
N ILE A 18 -9.62 10.31 6.15
CA ILE A 18 -9.33 10.65 7.56
C ILE A 18 -10.65 10.90 8.27
N PHE A 19 -10.80 10.25 9.41
CA PHE A 19 -11.97 10.34 10.26
C PHE A 19 -11.62 11.00 11.59
N LYS A 20 -12.56 11.76 12.15
CA LYS A 20 -12.51 12.29 13.51
C LYS A 20 -13.81 11.91 14.20
N ASN A 21 -13.71 11.16 15.29
CA ASN A 21 -14.87 10.69 16.06
C ASN A 21 -15.93 9.96 15.20
N GLY A 22 -15.48 9.19 14.21
CA GLY A 22 -16.36 8.47 13.27
C GLY A 22 -16.83 9.30 12.07
N GLU A 23 -16.61 10.61 12.05
CA GLU A 23 -17.02 11.48 10.94
C GLU A 23 -15.89 11.67 9.92
N LEU A 24 -16.22 11.58 8.62
CA LEU A 24 -15.26 11.80 7.53
C LEU A 24 -14.92 13.29 7.40
N ILE A 25 -13.67 13.63 7.75
CA ILE A 25 -13.14 15.01 7.69
C ILE A 25 -12.18 15.25 6.53
N TYR A 26 -11.72 14.19 5.85
CA TYR A 26 -10.81 14.32 4.70
C TYR A 26 -10.89 13.11 3.78
N GLY A 27 -10.74 13.34 2.47
CA GLY A 27 -10.83 12.32 1.43
C GLY A 27 -12.07 12.51 0.55
N CYS A 28 -12.19 11.71 -0.51
CA CYS A 28 -13.28 11.85 -1.48
C CYS A 28 -14.65 11.58 -0.84
N LYS A 29 -15.54 12.58 -0.85
CA LYS A 29 -16.97 12.45 -0.52
C LYS A 29 -17.79 12.09 -1.77
N ASP A 30 -17.40 12.63 -2.95
CA ASP A 30 -17.92 12.33 -4.29
C ASP A 30 -17.02 12.97 -5.37
N ALA A 31 -17.11 12.55 -6.64
CA ALA A 31 -16.29 13.05 -7.77
C ALA A 31 -16.39 14.57 -8.08
N ARG A 32 -17.17 15.33 -7.31
CA ARG A 32 -17.40 16.78 -7.46
C ARG A 32 -16.99 17.58 -6.22
N SER A 33 -16.39 16.95 -5.20
CA SER A 33 -15.99 17.68 -3.99
C SER A 33 -14.86 18.68 -4.29
N PRO A 34 -14.89 19.88 -3.67
CA PRO A 34 -13.91 20.94 -3.92
C PRO A 34 -12.48 20.49 -3.61
N ALA A 35 -11.52 21.23 -4.18
CA ALA A 35 -10.10 21.00 -4.02
C ALA A 35 -9.69 20.85 -2.54
N VAL A 36 -8.72 19.97 -2.32
CA VAL A 36 -8.12 19.63 -1.03
C VAL A 36 -7.78 20.88 -0.20
N ASP A 37 -8.49 21.10 0.91
CA ASP A 37 -8.15 22.16 1.87
C ASP A 37 -7.33 21.63 3.04
N TRP A 38 -6.00 21.74 2.93
CA TRP A 38 -5.07 21.44 4.02
C TRP A 38 -5.25 22.34 5.25
N ARG A 39 -5.85 23.52 5.09
CA ARG A 39 -6.09 24.44 6.22
C ARG A 39 -7.23 23.91 7.07
N GLU A 40 -8.32 23.47 6.46
CA GLU A 40 -9.44 22.82 7.14
C GLU A 40 -8.98 21.54 7.85
N LEU A 41 -8.27 20.65 7.15
CA LEU A 41 -7.72 19.45 7.78
C LEU A 41 -6.80 19.79 8.97
N ALA A 42 -5.89 20.76 8.79
CA ALA A 42 -5.01 21.19 9.88
C ALA A 42 -5.79 21.79 11.05
N HIS A 43 -6.90 22.49 10.81
CA HIS A 43 -7.77 23.00 11.87
C HIS A 43 -8.34 21.85 12.72
N HIS A 44 -8.84 20.78 12.09
CA HIS A 44 -9.34 19.61 12.80
C HIS A 44 -8.26 18.89 13.62
N LEU A 45 -7.02 18.84 13.10
CA LEU A 45 -5.91 18.08 13.66
C LEU A 45 -5.08 18.86 14.70
N LYS A 46 -5.07 20.19 14.64
CA LYS A 46 -4.24 21.04 15.51
C LYS A 46 -4.42 20.72 17.01
N PRO A 47 -5.64 20.52 17.55
CA PRO A 47 -5.83 20.21 18.97
C PRO A 47 -5.14 18.91 19.41
N PHE A 48 -4.97 17.95 18.51
CA PHE A 48 -4.36 16.65 18.79
C PHE A 48 -2.82 16.73 18.82
N PHE A 49 -2.21 17.48 17.90
CA PHE A 49 -0.75 17.59 17.79
C PHE A 49 -0.15 18.71 18.64
N TYR A 50 -0.93 19.76 18.91
CA TYR A 50 -0.52 20.94 19.65
C TYR A 50 -1.62 21.34 20.66
N PRO A 51 -1.84 20.52 21.71
CA PRO A 51 -2.81 20.84 22.74
C PRO A 51 -2.41 22.14 23.46
N SER A 52 -3.41 22.99 23.74
CA SER A 52 -3.21 24.25 24.47
C SER A 52 -3.22 23.96 25.97
N ASN A 53 -2.06 23.61 26.54
CA ASN A 53 -1.92 23.28 27.97
C ASN A 53 -1.92 24.56 28.85
N GLY A 54 -2.94 25.42 28.71
CA GLY A 54 -3.06 26.68 29.46
C GLY A 54 -2.15 27.83 29.00
N LEU A 55 -1.15 27.59 28.14
CA LEU A 55 -0.41 28.62 27.41
C LEU A 55 -0.96 28.74 25.99
N ALA A 56 -1.14 29.96 25.48
CA ALA A 56 -1.53 30.20 24.09
C ALA A 56 -0.59 29.43 23.16
N SER A 57 -1.11 28.39 22.50
CA SER A 57 -0.38 27.67 21.46
C SER A 57 0.02 28.69 20.40
N GLY A 58 1.33 28.90 20.22
CA GLY A 58 1.86 29.80 19.19
C GLY A 58 1.27 29.47 17.81
N PRO A 59 1.26 30.41 16.86
CA PRO A 59 0.65 30.21 15.56
C PRO A 59 1.34 29.06 14.80
N HIS A 60 0.80 27.86 14.91
CA HIS A 60 1.22 26.72 14.10
C HIS A 60 0.51 26.80 12.75
N CYS A 61 1.28 27.01 11.69
CA CYS A 61 0.76 26.99 10.33
C CYS A 61 0.31 25.57 9.94
N ALA A 62 -0.64 25.46 9.00
CA ALA A 62 -1.17 24.19 8.53
C ALA A 62 -0.07 23.19 8.12
N ARG A 63 0.99 23.70 7.48
CA ARG A 63 2.16 22.90 7.07
C ARG A 63 2.85 22.19 8.24
N ALA A 64 2.91 22.81 9.42
CA ALA A 64 3.50 22.18 10.60
C ALA A 64 2.64 21.02 11.11
N VAL A 65 1.32 21.20 11.17
CA VAL A 65 0.35 20.18 11.60
C VAL A 65 0.39 18.97 10.66
N ILE A 66 0.34 19.21 9.34
CA ILE A 66 0.39 18.14 8.34
C ILE A 66 1.72 17.38 8.38
N ARG A 67 2.84 18.09 8.61
CA ARG A 67 4.15 17.43 8.77
C ARG A 67 4.19 16.50 9.97
N GLU A 68 3.58 16.89 11.10
CA GLU A 68 3.49 16.03 12.27
C GLU A 68 2.58 14.82 12.04
N LEU A 69 1.45 15.00 11.36
CA LEU A 69 0.60 13.88 10.94
C LEU A 69 1.41 12.85 10.13
N VAL A 70 2.09 13.29 9.08
CA VAL A 70 2.91 12.40 8.22
C VAL A 70 4.00 11.70 9.04
N ARG A 71 4.65 12.41 9.97
CA ARG A 71 5.66 11.84 10.87
C ARG A 71 5.09 10.74 11.75
N VAL A 72 3.94 10.99 12.38
CA VAL A 72 3.28 10.02 13.26
C VAL A 72 2.82 8.80 12.48
N ILE A 73 2.14 8.98 11.34
CA ILE A 73 1.71 7.86 10.50
C ILE A 73 2.90 7.02 10.00
N THR A 74 4.00 7.67 9.60
CA THR A 74 5.22 6.96 9.20
C THR A 74 5.76 6.09 10.34
N ARG A 75 5.81 6.62 11.57
CA ARG A 75 6.26 5.86 12.75
C ARG A 75 5.35 4.69 13.08
N VAL A 76 4.04 4.86 12.97
CA VAL A 76 3.06 3.79 13.19
C VAL A 76 3.21 2.69 12.14
N LEU A 77 3.32 3.03 10.86
CA LEU A 77 3.49 2.05 9.77
C LEU A 77 4.82 1.28 9.84
N LEU A 78 5.85 1.88 10.45
CA LEU A 78 7.14 1.23 10.71
C LEU A 78 7.19 0.52 12.06
N SER A 79 6.17 0.67 12.91
CA SER A 79 6.10 -0.06 14.17
C SER A 79 5.83 -1.54 13.91
N GLY A 80 6.55 -2.40 14.62
CA GLY A 80 6.36 -3.85 14.58
C GLY A 80 5.96 -4.38 15.94
N SER A 81 5.35 -5.57 15.96
CA SER A 81 5.10 -6.28 17.21
C SER A 81 6.36 -7.06 17.61
N ASP A 82 6.86 -6.85 18.83
CA ASP A 82 8.01 -7.58 19.41
C ASP A 82 7.76 -9.07 19.64
N LYS A 83 6.56 -9.58 19.32
CA LYS A 83 6.27 -11.01 19.35
C LYS A 83 7.01 -11.66 18.18
N GLY A 84 8.24 -12.10 18.44
CA GLY A 84 9.18 -12.75 17.51
C GLY A 84 8.71 -14.08 16.89
N ARG A 85 7.46 -14.17 16.44
CA ARG A 85 6.99 -15.25 15.59
C ARG A 85 7.63 -15.07 14.22
N ALA A 86 8.32 -16.12 13.76
CA ALA A 86 8.80 -16.17 12.39
C ALA A 86 7.61 -15.97 11.44
N SER A 87 7.76 -15.09 10.43
CA SER A 87 6.78 -14.96 9.35
C SER A 87 6.52 -16.32 8.73
N ALA A 88 5.24 -16.71 8.62
CA ALA A 88 4.85 -17.98 8.00
C ALA A 88 5.25 -18.05 6.52
N LEU A 89 5.23 -16.90 5.84
CA LEU A 89 5.81 -16.73 4.52
C LEU A 89 7.26 -16.25 4.69
N LYS A 90 8.21 -17.16 4.44
CA LYS A 90 9.62 -16.80 4.18
C LYS A 90 9.84 -16.93 2.68
N LEU A 91 9.34 -15.95 1.92
CA LEU A 91 9.88 -15.77 0.57
C LEU A 91 11.39 -15.51 0.71
N GLY A 92 12.20 -16.13 -0.14
CA GLY A 92 13.66 -16.17 -0.06
C GLY A 92 14.34 -14.80 -0.01
N PRO A 93 15.69 -14.75 -0.03
CA PRO A 93 16.42 -13.51 0.17
C PRO A 93 16.09 -12.46 -0.91
N GLY A 94 15.33 -11.43 -0.52
CA GLY A 94 15.22 -10.15 -1.22
C GLY A 94 14.11 -10.09 -2.28
N SER A 95 13.46 -8.93 -2.38
CA SER A 95 12.69 -8.56 -3.57
C SER A 95 13.63 -8.60 -4.78
N PRO A 96 13.43 -9.49 -5.77
CA PRO A 96 14.35 -9.58 -6.91
C PRO A 96 14.22 -8.38 -7.87
N GLY A 97 13.20 -7.53 -7.70
CA GLY A 97 12.94 -6.36 -8.53
C GLY A 97 13.63 -5.07 -8.07
N PRO A 98 13.66 -4.03 -8.92
CA PRO A 98 14.16 -2.72 -8.57
C PRO A 98 13.39 -2.13 -7.38
N CYS A 99 14.10 -1.57 -6.41
CA CYS A 99 13.50 -0.93 -5.22
C CYS A 99 12.96 0.49 -5.51
N VAL A 100 13.13 0.98 -6.73
CA VAL A 100 12.74 2.33 -7.16
C VAL A 100 11.95 2.24 -8.46
N CYS A 101 10.77 2.85 -8.47
CA CYS A 101 9.94 2.99 -9.67
C CYS A 101 10.39 4.20 -10.50
N GLU A 102 10.54 4.03 -11.81
CA GLU A 102 10.96 5.10 -12.74
C GLU A 102 9.98 6.28 -12.81
N ALA A 103 8.68 5.99 -12.66
CA ALA A 103 7.63 6.99 -12.61
C ALA A 103 7.65 7.82 -11.30
N SER A 104 8.40 7.37 -10.28
CA SER A 104 8.57 8.16 -9.06
C SER A 104 9.55 9.31 -9.30
N PRO A 105 9.35 10.48 -8.65
CA PRO A 105 10.31 11.59 -8.71
C PRO A 105 11.71 11.24 -8.18
N PHE A 106 11.86 10.10 -7.49
CA PHE A 106 13.12 9.67 -6.91
C PHE A 106 14.01 8.85 -7.86
N SER A 107 13.50 8.49 -9.04
CA SER A 107 14.22 7.66 -10.03
C SER A 107 15.53 8.28 -10.53
N ARG A 108 15.63 9.62 -10.51
CA ARG A 108 16.81 10.38 -10.96
C ARG A 108 17.78 10.74 -9.83
N SER A 109 17.28 10.95 -8.62
CA SER A 109 18.07 11.42 -7.47
C SER A 109 19.03 10.38 -6.88
N LEU A 110 18.72 9.08 -7.03
CA LEU A 110 19.58 7.99 -6.53
C LEU A 110 20.75 7.65 -7.46
N ARG A 111 20.77 8.16 -8.69
CA ARG A 111 21.92 7.99 -9.61
C ARG A 111 23.13 8.85 -9.21
N HIS A 112 22.93 9.88 -8.38
CA HIS A 112 23.97 10.83 -7.97
C HIS A 112 24.47 10.67 -6.53
N GLN A 113 23.80 9.87 -5.69
CA GLN A 113 24.32 9.51 -4.38
C GLN A 113 25.18 8.26 -4.51
N GLY A 114 26.50 8.47 -4.64
CA GLY A 114 27.48 7.42 -4.51
C GLY A 114 27.29 6.66 -3.19
N LYS A 115 27.59 5.34 -3.24
CA LYS A 115 27.64 4.35 -2.15
C LYS A 115 27.77 4.98 -0.75
N SER A 116 26.65 5.38 -0.14
CA SER A 116 26.58 5.64 1.29
C SER A 116 25.86 4.46 1.93
N SER A 117 26.54 3.83 2.88
CA SER A 117 26.25 2.52 3.47
C SER A 117 25.05 2.49 4.41
N LEU A 118 24.10 3.44 4.31
CA LEU A 118 22.98 3.56 5.25
C LEU A 118 21.58 3.21 4.66
N GLU A 119 21.45 2.99 3.35
CA GLU A 119 20.14 2.74 2.71
C GLU A 119 19.82 1.24 2.46
N HIS A 120 20.41 0.32 3.23
CA HIS A 120 20.17 -1.12 3.08
C HIS A 120 19.08 -1.71 3.99
N SER A 121 18.43 -0.91 4.83
CA SER A 121 17.32 -1.42 5.65
C SER A 121 15.99 -1.25 4.91
N GLY A 122 15.46 -2.36 4.37
CA GLY A 122 14.09 -2.43 3.89
C GLY A 122 13.07 -2.24 5.02
N LEU A 123 11.80 -2.57 4.76
CA LEU A 123 10.76 -2.48 5.79
C LEU A 123 11.10 -3.36 7.01
N PRO A 124 10.84 -2.90 8.26
CA PRO A 124 10.98 -3.73 9.44
C PRO A 124 10.13 -5.00 9.32
N LYS A 125 10.72 -6.18 9.52
CA LYS A 125 10.04 -7.48 9.29
C LYS A 125 8.78 -7.68 10.12
N GLY A 126 8.70 -7.03 11.29
CA GLY A 126 7.55 -7.11 12.19
C GLY A 126 6.45 -6.09 11.90
N CYS A 127 6.66 -5.15 10.96
CA CYS A 127 5.64 -4.15 10.66
C CYS A 127 4.57 -4.67 9.69
N LEU A 128 3.37 -4.10 9.79
CA LEU A 128 2.23 -4.54 8.98
C LEU A 128 2.46 -4.36 7.48
N LEU A 129 3.17 -3.30 7.07
CA LEU A 129 3.51 -3.08 5.67
C LEU A 129 4.37 -4.20 5.10
N TYR A 130 5.34 -4.71 5.88
CA TYR A 130 6.17 -5.83 5.45
C TYR A 130 5.33 -7.11 5.32
N GLN A 131 4.49 -7.40 6.30
CA GLN A 131 3.62 -8.58 6.27
C GLN A 131 2.64 -8.56 5.09
N THR A 132 2.03 -7.39 4.83
CA THR A 132 1.15 -7.18 3.68
C THR A 132 1.91 -7.41 2.37
N LEU A 133 3.12 -6.85 2.25
CA LEU A 133 3.97 -7.06 1.07
C LEU A 133 4.32 -8.53 0.86
N GLN A 134 4.60 -9.31 1.92
CA GLN A 134 4.88 -10.75 1.78
C GLN A 134 3.70 -11.52 1.17
N VAL A 135 2.46 -11.17 1.55
CA VAL A 135 1.26 -11.79 0.98
C VAL A 135 1.03 -11.33 -0.46
N GLN A 136 1.26 -10.05 -0.77
CA GLN A 136 1.19 -9.52 -2.15
C GLN A 136 2.19 -10.23 -3.08
N MET A 137 3.35 -10.64 -2.56
CA MET A 137 4.38 -11.37 -3.31
C MET A 137 4.04 -12.83 -3.61
N LEU A 138 2.89 -13.35 -3.16
CA LEU A 138 2.37 -14.65 -3.64
C LEU A 138 2.01 -14.63 -5.13
N ASP A 139 1.84 -13.43 -5.71
CA ASP A 139 1.77 -13.24 -7.16
C ASP A 139 3.17 -13.34 -7.79
N LEU A 140 3.69 -14.56 -7.87
CA LEU A 140 5.06 -14.86 -8.32
C LEU A 140 5.23 -14.83 -9.84
N LEU A 141 4.16 -15.08 -10.59
CA LEU A 141 4.19 -15.29 -12.04
C LEU A 141 3.70 -14.07 -12.82
N ASP A 142 3.18 -13.06 -12.12
CA ASP A 142 2.35 -12.00 -12.68
C ASP A 142 1.09 -12.55 -13.39
N ILE A 143 0.15 -11.68 -13.74
CA ILE A 143 -1.10 -12.09 -14.39
C ILE A 143 -0.86 -12.72 -15.78
N GLU A 144 0.17 -12.28 -16.50
CA GLU A 144 0.54 -12.85 -17.79
C GLU A 144 1.02 -14.31 -17.68
N GLY A 145 1.83 -14.63 -16.65
CA GLY A 145 2.30 -15.99 -16.39
C GLY A 145 1.26 -16.86 -15.70
N LEU A 146 0.35 -16.28 -14.92
CA LEU A 146 -0.74 -17.01 -14.25
C LEU A 146 -1.86 -17.41 -15.21
N TYR A 147 -2.23 -16.56 -16.16
CA TYR A 147 -3.42 -16.78 -16.99
C TYR A 147 -3.43 -18.13 -17.75
N PRO A 148 -2.30 -18.63 -18.30
CA PRO A 148 -2.23 -20.00 -18.84
C PRO A 148 -2.55 -21.10 -17.83
N LEU A 149 -2.17 -20.94 -16.55
CA LEU A 149 -2.47 -21.88 -15.47
C LEU A 149 -3.96 -21.84 -15.14
N TYR A 150 -4.55 -20.65 -15.06
CA TYR A 150 -6.01 -20.49 -14.94
C TYR A 150 -6.75 -21.24 -16.06
N ARG A 151 -6.32 -21.09 -17.32
CA ARG A 151 -6.89 -21.80 -18.47
C ARG A 151 -6.71 -23.32 -18.40
N ARG A 152 -5.69 -23.83 -17.70
CA ARG A 152 -5.52 -25.27 -17.46
C ARG A 152 -6.57 -25.78 -16.48
N VAL A 153 -6.81 -25.04 -15.38
CA VAL A 153 -7.85 -25.37 -14.41
C VAL A 153 -9.24 -25.31 -15.05
N GLU A 154 -9.53 -24.26 -15.83
CA GLU A 154 -10.82 -24.14 -16.52
C GLU A 154 -11.12 -25.31 -17.45
N ARG A 155 -10.15 -25.72 -18.29
CA ARG A 155 -10.32 -26.89 -19.18
C ARG A 155 -10.63 -28.16 -18.39
N TYR A 156 -9.95 -28.36 -17.26
CA TYR A 156 -10.24 -29.49 -16.38
C TYR A 156 -11.67 -29.43 -15.80
N LEU A 157 -12.15 -28.25 -15.42
CA LEU A 157 -13.50 -28.07 -14.90
C LEU A 157 -14.58 -28.13 -15.99
N GLU A 158 -14.27 -27.78 -17.24
CA GLU A 158 -15.16 -27.99 -18.39
C GLU A 158 -15.40 -29.49 -18.62
N GLU A 159 -14.36 -30.32 -18.46
CA GLU A 159 -14.45 -31.78 -18.57
C GLU A 159 -15.06 -32.44 -17.33
N PHE A 160 -14.77 -31.93 -16.13
CA PHE A 160 -15.21 -32.48 -14.83
C PHE A 160 -15.84 -31.41 -13.91
N PRO A 161 -17.06 -30.91 -14.22
CA PRO A 161 -17.67 -29.80 -13.49
C PRO A 161 -17.88 -30.08 -11.99
N GLU A 162 -18.16 -31.34 -11.63
CA GLU A 162 -18.37 -31.78 -10.26
C GLU A 162 -17.12 -31.62 -9.37
N GLN A 163 -15.92 -31.58 -9.98
CA GLN A 163 -14.67 -31.46 -9.25
C GLN A 163 -14.45 -30.07 -8.65
N ARG A 164 -15.20 -29.04 -9.08
CA ARG A 164 -15.09 -27.69 -8.52
C ARG A 164 -15.23 -27.68 -6.98
N LYS A 165 -16.19 -28.44 -6.47
CA LYS A 165 -16.44 -28.56 -5.02
C LYS A 165 -15.36 -29.39 -4.33
N ALA A 166 -14.93 -30.49 -4.96
CA ALA A 166 -13.88 -31.37 -4.42
C ALA A 166 -12.52 -30.66 -4.32
N LEU A 167 -12.21 -29.80 -5.30
CA LEU A 167 -11.01 -28.97 -5.35
C LEU A 167 -11.06 -27.74 -4.41
N GLN A 168 -12.20 -27.52 -3.74
CA GLN A 168 -12.42 -26.40 -2.81
C GLN A 168 -12.11 -25.04 -3.44
N ILE A 169 -12.47 -24.83 -4.71
CA ILE A 169 -12.17 -23.59 -5.42
C ILE A 169 -12.81 -22.38 -4.69
N ASP A 170 -14.05 -22.57 -4.23
CA ASP A 170 -14.83 -21.56 -3.50
C ASP A 170 -14.88 -21.81 -1.99
N GLY A 171 -13.94 -22.60 -1.48
CA GLY A 171 -13.85 -22.97 -0.06
C GLY A 171 -14.45 -24.34 0.27
N PRO A 172 -14.53 -24.68 1.58
CA PRO A 172 -14.22 -23.82 2.73
C PRO A 172 -12.74 -23.39 2.79
N TYR A 173 -12.49 -22.17 3.31
CA TYR A 173 -11.14 -21.63 3.50
C TYR A 173 -10.61 -21.99 4.88
N ASP A 174 -10.32 -23.27 5.07
CA ASP A 174 -9.87 -23.86 6.33
C ASP A 174 -8.33 -23.94 6.43
N GLU A 175 -7.82 -24.62 7.47
CA GLU A 175 -6.37 -24.83 7.67
C GLU A 175 -5.73 -25.60 6.52
N ALA A 176 -6.43 -26.53 5.87
CA ALA A 176 -5.87 -27.27 4.73
C ALA A 176 -5.71 -26.36 3.52
N PHE A 177 -6.67 -25.45 3.28
CA PHE A 177 -6.50 -24.38 2.29
C PHE A 177 -5.29 -23.51 2.61
N TYR A 178 -5.13 -23.08 3.87
CA TYR A 178 -3.98 -22.28 4.30
C TYR A 178 -2.64 -22.98 4.05
N GLN A 179 -2.52 -24.27 4.39
CA GLN A 179 -1.28 -25.04 4.14
C GLN A 179 -0.92 -25.13 2.65
N LYS A 180 -1.91 -25.27 1.75
CA LYS A 180 -1.66 -25.29 0.29
C LYS A 180 -1.02 -24.00 -0.20
N LEU A 181 -1.36 -22.85 0.39
CA LEU A 181 -0.79 -21.56 0.01
C LEU A 181 0.70 -21.42 0.34
N LEU A 182 1.22 -22.24 1.25
CA LEU A 182 2.62 -22.21 1.67
C LEU A 182 3.57 -22.90 0.68
N ASP A 183 3.05 -23.59 -0.34
CA ASP A 183 3.88 -24.16 -1.41
C ASP A 183 4.36 -23.08 -2.37
N LEU A 184 5.57 -22.57 -2.10
CA LEU A 184 6.20 -21.52 -2.89
C LEU A 184 6.99 -22.05 -4.09
N SER A 185 6.87 -23.34 -4.44
CA SER A 185 7.53 -23.89 -5.65
C SER A 185 7.08 -23.13 -6.90
N THR A 186 8.01 -22.80 -7.80
CA THR A 186 7.69 -22.06 -9.03
C THR A 186 7.81 -22.91 -10.29
N GLU A 187 8.32 -24.14 -10.17
CA GLU A 187 8.50 -25.05 -11.29
C GLU A 187 7.15 -25.68 -11.66
N ASP A 188 6.69 -25.43 -12.88
CA ASP A 188 5.45 -26.00 -13.40
C ASP A 188 5.67 -27.46 -13.78
N ASP A 189 5.08 -28.37 -12.99
CA ASP A 189 5.10 -29.82 -13.22
C ASP A 189 4.05 -30.29 -14.25
N GLY A 190 3.29 -29.36 -14.83
CA GLY A 190 2.24 -29.62 -15.81
C GLY A 190 0.90 -30.06 -15.20
N THR A 191 0.80 -30.21 -13.89
CA THR A 191 -0.41 -30.71 -13.22
C THR A 191 -1.50 -29.64 -13.06
N VAL A 192 -2.73 -30.08 -12.85
CA VAL A 192 -3.86 -29.22 -12.43
C VAL A 192 -3.68 -28.76 -10.99
N ALA A 193 -3.06 -29.58 -10.12
CA ALA A 193 -2.81 -29.26 -8.73
C ALA A 193 -1.87 -28.05 -8.59
N PHE A 194 -0.72 -28.05 -9.30
CA PHE A 194 0.19 -26.91 -9.35
C PHE A 194 -0.51 -25.65 -9.86
N ALA A 195 -1.21 -25.77 -10.99
CA ALA A 195 -1.94 -24.64 -11.58
C ALA A 195 -2.98 -24.06 -10.60
N LEU A 196 -3.74 -24.92 -9.91
CA LEU A 196 -4.72 -24.51 -8.91
C LEU A 196 -4.05 -23.82 -7.71
N THR A 197 -2.93 -24.35 -7.19
CA THR A 197 -2.17 -23.71 -6.11
C THR A 197 -1.77 -22.29 -6.48
N LYS A 198 -1.21 -22.08 -7.68
CA LYS A 198 -0.83 -20.74 -8.17
C LYS A 198 -2.02 -19.81 -8.32
N VAL A 199 -3.15 -20.32 -8.85
CA VAL A 199 -4.39 -19.54 -8.95
C VAL A 199 -4.90 -19.10 -7.57
N GLN A 200 -4.86 -19.97 -6.56
CA GLN A 200 -5.29 -19.61 -5.20
C GLN A 200 -4.33 -18.60 -4.55
N GLN A 201 -3.01 -18.78 -4.71
CA GLN A 201 -2.00 -17.82 -4.27
C GLN A 201 -2.21 -16.43 -4.88
N TYR A 202 -2.51 -16.37 -6.18
CA TYR A 202 -2.82 -15.11 -6.86
C TYR A 202 -4.07 -14.42 -6.29
N ARG A 203 -5.16 -15.17 -6.05
CA ARG A 203 -6.38 -14.57 -5.47
C ARG A 203 -6.12 -13.95 -4.09
N VAL A 204 -5.31 -14.63 -3.26
CA VAL A 204 -4.87 -14.12 -1.96
C VAL A 204 -4.00 -12.87 -2.14
N ALA A 205 -3.05 -12.89 -3.07
CA ALA A 205 -2.21 -11.73 -3.39
C ALA A 205 -3.04 -10.52 -3.85
N MET A 206 -4.01 -10.72 -4.75
CA MET A 206 -4.90 -9.67 -5.24
C MET A 206 -5.79 -9.10 -4.13
N THR A 207 -6.17 -9.93 -3.15
CA THR A 207 -6.88 -9.46 -1.95
C THR A 207 -5.99 -8.53 -1.13
N ALA A 208 -4.72 -8.90 -0.90
CA ALA A 208 -3.76 -8.06 -0.18
C ALA A 208 -3.32 -6.80 -0.96
N LYS A 209 -3.38 -6.80 -2.29
CA LYS A 209 -3.12 -5.60 -3.12
C LYS A 209 -4.26 -4.58 -3.00
N ASP A 210 -5.49 -5.04 -2.78
CA ASP A 210 -6.71 -4.21 -2.70
C ASP A 210 -7.22 -3.99 -1.26
N CYS A 211 -6.46 -4.39 -0.23
CA CYS A 211 -6.86 -4.20 1.17
C CYS A 211 -6.62 -2.76 1.67
N SER A 212 -7.35 -2.35 2.71
CA SER A 212 -7.15 -1.05 3.36
C SER A 212 -6.42 -1.19 4.69
N ILE A 213 -5.52 -0.25 5.02
CA ILE A 213 -4.89 -0.16 6.34
C ILE A 213 -5.55 0.98 7.13
N MET A 214 -6.16 0.64 8.26
CA MET A 214 -6.73 1.60 9.19
C MET A 214 -5.77 1.87 10.36
N ILE A 215 -5.51 3.15 10.64
CA ILE A 215 -4.73 3.61 11.78
C ILE A 215 -5.62 4.46 12.67
N ALA A 216 -5.87 4.02 13.90
CA ALA A 216 -6.56 4.82 14.91
C ALA A 216 -5.55 5.46 15.86
N LEU A 217 -5.69 6.76 16.09
CA LEU A 217 -4.86 7.55 16.99
C LEU A 217 -5.73 8.17 18.08
N SER A 218 -5.37 7.95 19.34
CA SER A 218 -6.03 8.60 20.49
C SER A 218 -4.99 9.29 21.36
N PRO A 219 -5.17 10.58 21.75
CA PRO A 219 -4.30 11.23 22.72
C PRO A 219 -4.20 10.42 24.02
N CYS A 220 -3.02 10.38 24.64
CA CYS A 220 -2.77 9.71 25.92
C CYS A 220 -2.07 10.66 26.91
N LEU A 221 -2.54 10.69 28.16
CA LEU A 221 -1.93 11.42 29.28
C LEU A 221 -0.88 10.55 29.98
N GLN A 222 0.17 11.17 30.53
CA GLN A 222 1.39 10.50 31.03
C GLN A 222 1.16 9.42 32.12
N ASP A 223 0.01 9.40 32.80
CA ASP A 223 -0.20 8.59 34.01
C ASP A 223 -1.26 7.48 33.92
N ALA A 224 -1.83 7.21 32.74
CA ALA A 224 -2.76 6.08 32.58
C ALA A 224 -2.00 4.77 32.32
N SER A 225 -1.38 4.23 33.36
CA SER A 225 -0.54 3.01 33.36
C SER A 225 -1.29 1.69 33.10
N SER A 226 -2.47 1.71 32.48
CA SER A 226 -3.31 0.52 32.29
C SER A 226 -3.53 0.09 30.85
N ASP A 227 -3.20 0.91 29.85
CA ASP A 227 -3.54 0.62 28.46
C ASP A 227 -2.36 -0.10 27.77
N GLN A 228 -2.52 -1.40 27.46
CA GLN A 228 -1.51 -2.23 26.77
C GLN A 228 -1.24 -1.81 25.32
N ARG A 229 -1.82 -0.70 24.87
CA ARG A 229 -1.71 -0.23 23.48
C ARG A 229 -0.36 0.44 23.24
N PRO A 230 0.27 0.20 22.07
CA PRO A 230 1.52 0.84 21.75
C PRO A 230 1.32 2.36 21.64
N VAL A 231 2.37 3.11 22.00
CA VAL A 231 2.34 4.58 22.03
C VAL A 231 3.34 5.14 21.02
N VAL A 232 2.91 6.11 20.22
CA VAL A 232 3.74 6.85 19.28
C VAL A 232 3.89 8.31 19.74
N PRO A 233 5.13 8.83 19.88
CA PRO A 233 5.35 10.22 20.26
C PRO A 233 5.21 11.17 19.06
N ALA A 234 4.59 12.32 19.30
CA ALA A 234 4.59 13.52 18.45
C ALA A 234 5.39 14.66 19.12
N SER A 235 5.52 15.81 18.48
CA SER A 235 6.34 16.92 19.02
C SER A 235 5.85 17.47 20.36
N ARG A 236 4.54 17.57 20.59
CA ARG A 236 3.95 18.10 21.84
C ARG A 236 2.86 17.21 22.43
N SER A 237 2.68 16.01 21.89
CA SER A 237 1.66 15.07 22.35
C SER A 237 2.14 13.63 22.16
N ARG A 238 1.36 12.68 22.71
CA ARG A 238 1.58 11.25 22.56
C ARG A 238 0.25 10.61 22.17
N PHE A 239 0.31 9.62 21.30
CA PHE A 239 -0.87 8.89 20.86
C PHE A 239 -0.75 7.43 21.21
N ALA A 240 -1.73 6.88 21.91
CA ALA A 240 -1.99 5.45 21.85
C ALA A 240 -2.54 5.16 20.45
N PHE A 241 -2.06 4.08 19.83
CA PHE A 241 -2.49 3.73 18.48
C PHE A 241 -2.88 2.27 18.33
N SER A 242 -3.68 1.99 17.31
CA SER A 242 -3.94 0.64 16.81
C SER A 242 -3.91 0.64 15.29
N VAL A 243 -3.54 -0.50 14.72
CA VAL A 243 -3.47 -0.70 13.27
C VAL A 243 -4.31 -1.93 12.93
N SER A 244 -5.10 -1.85 11.88
CA SER A 244 -5.96 -2.94 11.40
C SER A 244 -5.94 -2.99 9.88
N VAL A 245 -6.24 -4.17 9.33
CA VAL A 245 -6.45 -4.37 7.90
C VAL A 245 -7.94 -4.59 7.66
N LEU A 246 -8.48 -3.96 6.64
CA LEU A 246 -9.87 -4.07 6.20
C LEU A 246 -9.89 -4.60 4.76
N ASP A 247 -11.09 -4.98 4.28
CA ASP A 247 -11.32 -5.41 2.89
C ASP A 247 -10.56 -6.69 2.52
N LEU A 248 -10.64 -7.72 3.38
CA LEU A 248 -9.95 -9.00 3.23
C LEU A 248 -10.79 -10.12 2.62
N ASP A 249 -11.88 -9.77 1.92
CA ASP A 249 -12.69 -10.73 1.19
C ASP A 249 -11.91 -11.28 0.00
N LEU A 250 -11.74 -12.61 -0.05
CA LEU A 250 -10.95 -13.27 -1.09
C LEU A 250 -11.52 -12.93 -2.48
N LYS A 251 -10.66 -12.46 -3.39
CA LYS A 251 -11.07 -12.17 -4.77
C LYS A 251 -11.70 -13.40 -5.43
N PRO A 252 -12.82 -13.25 -6.16
CA PRO A 252 -13.50 -14.38 -6.79
C PRO A 252 -12.67 -14.97 -7.92
N TYR A 253 -12.78 -16.29 -8.12
CA TYR A 253 -12.06 -17.03 -9.15
C TYR A 253 -12.34 -16.48 -10.57
N GLU A 254 -13.60 -16.12 -10.83
CA GLU A 254 -14.10 -15.62 -12.11
C GLU A 254 -13.56 -14.23 -12.48
N SER A 255 -12.91 -13.53 -11.55
CA SER A 255 -12.31 -12.22 -11.84
C SER A 255 -10.99 -12.30 -12.60
N ILE A 256 -10.33 -13.47 -12.64
CA ILE A 256 -8.99 -13.62 -13.24
C ILE A 256 -8.97 -13.23 -14.74
N PRO A 257 -9.93 -13.64 -15.60
CA PRO A 257 -9.99 -13.18 -16.98
C PRO A 257 -10.24 -11.67 -17.13
N HIS A 258 -10.91 -11.05 -16.16
CA HIS A 258 -11.05 -9.59 -16.14
C HIS A 258 -9.70 -8.92 -15.84
N GLN A 259 -8.97 -9.40 -14.83
CA GLN A 259 -7.67 -8.85 -14.46
C GLN A 259 -6.66 -8.92 -15.62
N TYR A 260 -6.57 -10.07 -16.30
CA TYR A 260 -5.70 -10.23 -17.47
C TYR A 260 -6.01 -9.20 -18.58
N ARG A 261 -7.29 -8.95 -18.86
CA ARG A 261 -7.71 -7.96 -19.86
C ARG A 261 -7.46 -6.52 -19.40
N LEU A 262 -7.64 -6.24 -18.11
CA LEU A 262 -7.45 -4.91 -17.55
C LEU A 262 -5.96 -4.53 -17.56
N ASP A 263 -5.10 -5.44 -17.13
CA ASP A 263 -3.65 -5.24 -17.10
C ASP A 263 -3.09 -4.91 -18.49
N GLY A 264 -3.43 -5.73 -19.49
CA GLY A 264 -3.02 -5.49 -20.88
C GLY A 264 -3.49 -4.12 -21.43
N LYS A 265 -4.65 -3.64 -21.00
CA LYS A 265 -5.12 -2.28 -21.35
C LYS A 265 -4.29 -1.19 -20.67
N ILE A 266 -3.99 -1.34 -19.38
CA ILE A 266 -3.19 -0.40 -18.60
C ILE A 266 -1.80 -0.26 -19.21
N VAL A 267 -1.09 -1.37 -19.44
CA VAL A 267 0.26 -1.39 -20.00
C VAL A 267 0.29 -0.81 -21.41
N SER A 268 -0.66 -1.21 -22.26
CA SER A 268 -0.77 -0.71 -23.64
C SER A 268 -0.99 0.80 -23.67
N TYR A 269 -1.91 1.32 -22.85
CA TYR A 269 -2.20 2.74 -22.79
C TYR A 269 -0.99 3.54 -22.27
N TYR A 270 -0.37 3.08 -21.18
CA TYR A 270 0.80 3.75 -20.61
C TYR A 270 1.95 3.83 -21.62
N SER A 271 2.26 2.73 -22.30
CA SER A 271 3.33 2.67 -23.29
C SER A 271 3.08 3.60 -24.49
N LYS A 272 1.82 3.70 -24.95
CA LYS A 272 1.44 4.67 -26.00
C LYS A 272 1.62 6.11 -25.55
N ALA A 273 1.19 6.43 -24.32
CA ALA A 273 1.32 7.77 -23.77
C ALA A 273 2.79 8.21 -23.61
N VAL A 274 3.67 7.32 -23.17
CA VAL A 274 5.11 7.59 -23.06
C VAL A 274 5.73 7.86 -24.43
N ARG A 275 5.47 6.99 -25.43
CA ARG A 275 5.97 7.19 -26.81
C ARG A 275 5.49 8.50 -27.43
N ALA A 276 4.25 8.90 -27.18
CA ALA A 276 3.71 10.17 -27.67
C ALA A 276 4.44 11.39 -27.08
N LYS A 277 4.81 11.34 -25.79
CA LYS A 277 5.64 12.39 -25.15
C LYS A 277 7.06 12.44 -25.74
N ASP A 278 7.63 11.28 -26.08
CA ASP A 278 8.93 11.19 -26.71
C ASP A 278 8.92 11.61 -28.19
N ALA A 279 7.78 11.54 -28.88
CA ALA A 279 7.66 12.00 -30.27
C ALA A 279 7.39 13.51 -30.40
N ALA A 280 7.03 14.21 -29.31
CA ALA A 280 6.74 15.65 -29.34
C ALA A 280 8.01 16.49 -29.62
N PRO A 281 7.93 17.53 -30.47
CA PRO A 281 9.07 18.37 -30.83
C PRO A 281 9.69 19.06 -29.60
N VAL A 282 11.02 19.24 -29.63
CA VAL A 282 11.85 19.74 -28.50
C VAL A 282 11.35 21.07 -27.90
N SER A 283 10.68 21.91 -28.69
CA SER A 283 10.09 23.18 -28.23
C SER A 283 8.88 23.00 -27.29
N ALA A 284 8.16 21.88 -27.37
CA ALA A 284 7.05 21.56 -26.46
C ALA A 284 7.55 20.95 -25.14
N ARG A 285 8.69 20.24 -25.17
CA ARG A 285 9.31 19.64 -23.97
C ARG A 285 9.88 20.67 -22.99
N LEU A 286 10.31 21.83 -23.49
CA LEU A 286 10.84 22.91 -22.65
C LEU A 286 9.75 23.66 -21.88
N LYS A 287 8.57 23.88 -22.50
CA LYS A 287 7.44 24.58 -21.88
C LYS A 287 6.82 23.85 -20.69
N GLU A 288 6.83 22.52 -20.65
CA GLU A 288 6.35 21.76 -19.49
C GLU A 288 7.38 21.65 -18.34
N SER A 289 8.66 21.95 -18.60
CA SER A 289 9.70 21.89 -17.55
C SER A 289 9.72 23.15 -16.66
N GLU A 290 9.16 24.27 -17.14
CA GLU A 290 9.16 25.55 -16.41
C GLU A 290 8.05 25.66 -15.33
N ASP A 291 6.99 24.85 -15.39
CA ASP A 291 5.87 24.90 -14.43
C ASP A 291 6.02 23.97 -13.21
N CYS A 292 7.15 23.26 -13.07
CA CYS A 292 7.52 22.56 -11.83
C CYS A 292 8.67 23.25 -11.09
N THR A 293 8.77 24.58 -11.19
CA THR A 293 9.68 25.34 -10.33
C THR A 293 9.07 25.44 -8.93
N LEU A 294 9.51 24.55 -8.04
CA LEU A 294 9.42 24.73 -6.60
C LEU A 294 9.98 26.11 -6.24
N VAL A 295 9.11 27.08 -6.02
CA VAL A 295 9.48 28.35 -5.37
C VAL A 295 9.78 28.04 -3.91
N LEU A 296 11.02 27.63 -3.64
CA LEU A 296 11.61 27.74 -2.32
C LEU A 296 11.76 29.24 -2.05
N HIS A 297 10.76 29.85 -1.42
CA HIS A 297 10.97 31.15 -0.79
C HIS A 297 12.10 30.99 0.24
N LYS A 298 13.20 31.69 -0.02
CA LYS A 298 14.24 31.95 0.97
C LYS A 298 13.60 32.70 2.14
N VAL A 299 14.09 32.34 3.34
CA VAL A 299 13.76 32.85 4.68
C VAL A 299 13.42 34.32 4.71
#